data_AF-A0A2S8AFH6-F1
#
_entry.id   AF-A0A2S8AFH6-F1
#
_cell.length_a   1.000
_cell.length_b   1.000
_cell.length_c   1.000
_cell.angle_alpha   90.00
_cell.angle_beta   90.00
_cell.angle_gamma   90.00
#
_symmetry.space_group_name_H-M   'P 1'
#
loop_
_entity.id
_entity.type
_entity.pdbx_description
1 polymer ?
#
loop_
_entity_poly.entity_id
_entity_poly.type
_entity_poly.pdbx_seq_one_letter_code
_entity_poly.pdbx_strand_id
1 'polypeptide(L)'
;MKKNFLLMTLLLTMCIMGKAQIGINQNSPMANLDIKASVTPTFAEGLLIPKVSVSLLDAMSSRYNQDLDGVLVNVTQITNSTDSKTIDIKNVGFYYYDQPQSKWKRTDVNLGNGSFTPNIIKMAVSKNTKWSNYVNYNYFEFYEDGSFNSTINMPAPNVFANKTIYLRNNAGGNLMLDCTDKTDFPDTINPDNSVTQNIGLGGLLSYSLYGSSAIQAYSDGNRWYLMSGQKTF
;
A
#
# COMPACT_ATOMS: atom_id res chain seq x y z
N MET A 1 55.14 -43.68 -25.09
CA MET A 1 54.97 -42.24 -25.36
C MET A 1 53.61 -41.86 -25.95
N LYS A 2 53.04 -42.63 -26.91
CA LYS A 2 51.76 -42.30 -27.58
C LYS A 2 50.51 -42.24 -26.67
N LYS A 3 50.46 -43.01 -25.58
CA LYS A 3 49.30 -43.04 -24.64
C LYS A 3 49.16 -41.78 -23.79
N ASN A 4 50.28 -41.13 -23.43
CA ASN A 4 50.27 -39.93 -22.59
C ASN A 4 49.82 -38.69 -23.38
N PHE A 5 50.07 -38.68 -24.69
CA PHE A 5 49.65 -37.60 -25.58
C PHE A 5 48.13 -37.53 -25.75
N LEU A 6 47.46 -38.68 -25.80
CA LEU A 6 46.00 -38.78 -25.91
C LEU A 6 45.30 -38.29 -24.64
N LEU A 7 45.87 -38.57 -23.47
CA LEU A 7 45.34 -38.14 -22.18
C LEU A 7 45.40 -36.60 -22.04
N MET A 8 46.51 -36.00 -22.49
CA MET A 8 46.72 -34.55 -22.41
C MET A 8 45.76 -33.77 -23.32
N THR A 9 45.43 -34.30 -24.49
CA THR A 9 44.45 -33.69 -25.42
C THR A 9 43.01 -33.83 -24.92
N LEU A 10 42.69 -34.90 -24.20
CA LEU A 10 41.38 -35.08 -23.55
C LEU A 10 41.19 -34.12 -22.37
N LEU A 11 42.21 -33.93 -21.52
CA LEU A 11 42.11 -32.96 -20.41
C LEU A 11 41.96 -31.52 -20.92
N LEU A 12 42.67 -31.16 -21.98
CA LEU A 12 42.61 -29.81 -22.54
C LEU A 12 41.22 -29.48 -23.12
N THR A 13 40.52 -30.47 -23.69
CA THR A 13 39.17 -30.28 -24.26
C THR A 13 38.07 -30.21 -23.20
N MET A 14 38.26 -30.85 -22.03
CA MET A 14 37.32 -30.75 -20.90
C MET A 14 37.36 -29.38 -20.20
N CYS A 15 38.53 -28.73 -20.12
CA CYS A 15 38.66 -27.39 -19.52
C CYS A 15 37.88 -26.29 -20.27
N ILE A 16 37.62 -26.48 -21.57
CA ILE A 16 36.90 -25.51 -22.41
C ILE A 16 35.37 -25.60 -22.23
N MET A 17 34.87 -26.65 -21.56
CA MET A 17 33.43 -26.90 -21.35
C MET A 17 32.89 -26.43 -19.98
N GLY A 18 33.75 -25.95 -19.07
CA GLY A 18 33.34 -25.46 -17.75
C GLY A 18 32.64 -24.09 -17.82
N LYS A 19 31.30 -24.06 -17.78
CA LYS A 19 30.52 -22.81 -17.75
C LYS A 19 30.37 -22.27 -16.31
N ALA A 20 31.29 -21.41 -15.88
CA ALA A 20 31.17 -20.61 -14.66
C ALA A 20 30.99 -19.11 -14.99
N GLN A 21 30.06 -18.79 -15.89
CA GLN A 21 29.84 -17.42 -16.35
C GLN A 21 28.66 -16.77 -15.61
N ILE A 22 28.89 -15.59 -15.01
CA ILE A 22 27.82 -14.68 -14.59
C ILE A 22 27.23 -14.08 -15.87
N GLY A 23 25.91 -14.11 -16.01
CA GLY A 23 25.26 -13.71 -17.23
C GLY A 23 25.28 -12.20 -17.46
N ILE A 24 26.10 -11.70 -18.39
CA ILE A 24 25.97 -10.32 -18.88
C ILE A 24 25.84 -10.34 -20.42
N ASN A 25 24.61 -10.11 -20.90
CA ASN A 25 24.09 -10.10 -22.29
C ASN A 25 24.04 -11.47 -23.02
N GLN A 26 22.99 -12.27 -22.78
CA GLN A 26 23.09 -13.75 -22.73
C GLN A 26 22.16 -14.59 -23.63
N ASN A 27 22.60 -15.79 -24.02
CA ASN A 27 21.79 -16.86 -24.65
C ASN A 27 21.84 -18.24 -23.94
N SER A 28 22.40 -18.34 -22.71
CA SER A 28 21.87 -19.20 -21.61
C SER A 28 22.87 -19.35 -20.45
N PRO A 29 22.79 -18.50 -19.41
CA PRO A 29 23.27 -18.88 -18.10
C PRO A 29 22.32 -18.47 -16.99
N MET A 30 22.21 -19.37 -16.01
CA MET A 30 21.72 -19.06 -14.69
C MET A 30 22.82 -19.46 -13.69
N ALA A 31 23.57 -18.47 -13.23
CA ALA A 31 24.53 -18.55 -12.13
C ALA A 31 24.30 -17.32 -11.23
N ASN A 32 24.37 -17.48 -9.90
CA ASN A 32 24.15 -16.37 -8.96
C ASN A 32 25.37 -15.44 -8.94
N LEU A 33 25.15 -14.13 -8.98
CA LEU A 33 26.18 -13.12 -8.69
C LEU A 33 26.20 -12.88 -7.17
N ASP A 34 27.26 -13.34 -6.50
CA ASP A 34 27.54 -13.02 -5.10
C ASP A 34 28.55 -11.86 -5.04
N ILE A 35 28.14 -10.72 -4.48
CA ILE A 35 29.00 -9.54 -4.30
C ILE A 35 29.32 -9.45 -2.81
N LYS A 36 30.56 -9.80 -2.44
CA LYS A 36 31.03 -9.73 -1.06
C LYS A 36 31.78 -8.43 -0.81
N ALA A 37 31.52 -7.86 0.36
CA ALA A 37 32.30 -6.76 0.92
C ALA A 37 33.74 -7.20 1.22
N SER A 38 34.68 -6.30 1.02
CA SER A 38 36.06 -6.42 1.50
C SER A 38 36.11 -6.25 3.01
N VAL A 39 37.00 -6.98 3.66
CA VAL A 39 37.25 -6.85 5.10
C VAL A 39 38.15 -5.65 5.45
N THR A 40 38.64 -4.92 4.45
CA THR A 40 39.57 -3.80 4.63
C THR A 40 38.82 -2.46 4.53
N PRO A 41 38.75 -1.66 5.62
CA PRO A 41 37.95 -0.43 5.67
C PRO A 41 38.64 0.78 5.00
N THR A 42 39.30 0.58 3.86
CA THR A 42 40.05 1.63 3.14
C THR A 42 39.31 2.17 1.92
N PHE A 43 38.24 1.51 1.48
CA PHE A 43 37.45 1.91 0.31
C PHE A 43 35.95 1.79 0.60
N ALA A 44 35.15 2.70 0.04
CA ALA A 44 33.69 2.59 0.07
C ALA A 44 33.23 1.52 -0.94
N GLU A 45 32.24 0.72 -0.56
CA GLU A 45 31.76 -0.40 -1.35
C GLU A 45 30.29 -0.24 -1.74
N GLY A 46 29.89 -0.84 -2.85
CA GLY A 46 28.50 -0.86 -3.30
C GLY A 46 28.36 -1.13 -4.79
N LEU A 47 27.12 -1.33 -5.23
CA LEU A 47 26.76 -1.41 -6.64
C LEU A 47 26.25 -0.04 -7.10
N LEU A 48 27.00 0.59 -8.01
CA LEU A 48 26.56 1.84 -8.63
C LEU A 48 25.62 1.54 -9.80
N ILE A 49 24.34 1.84 -9.62
CA ILE A 49 23.32 1.69 -10.67
C ILE A 49 23.21 2.96 -11.55
N PRO A 50 22.60 2.88 -12.74
CA PRO A 50 22.40 4.05 -13.60
C PRO A 50 21.66 5.18 -12.90
N LYS A 51 22.21 6.39 -13.00
CA LYS A 51 21.61 7.63 -12.49
C LYS A 51 20.93 8.37 -13.65
N VAL A 52 19.66 8.71 -13.50
CA VAL A 52 18.83 9.29 -14.57
C VAL A 52 17.94 10.43 -14.05
N SER A 53 17.54 11.35 -14.93
CA SER A 53 16.47 12.31 -14.63
C SER A 53 15.11 11.77 -15.09
N VAL A 54 14.02 12.31 -14.55
CA VAL A 54 12.67 12.01 -15.06
C VAL A 54 12.55 12.35 -16.55
N SER A 55 13.09 13.48 -17.00
CA SER A 55 13.10 13.85 -18.42
C SER A 55 13.82 12.85 -19.34
N LEU A 56 14.89 12.22 -18.84
CA LEU A 56 15.61 11.18 -19.59
C LEU A 56 14.78 9.89 -19.65
N LEU A 57 14.12 9.53 -18.55
CA LEU A 57 13.19 8.40 -18.52
C LEU A 57 12.00 8.62 -19.47
N ASP A 58 11.45 9.83 -19.55
CA ASP A 58 10.40 10.20 -20.50
C ASP A 58 10.87 9.99 -21.94
N ALA A 59 12.07 10.48 -22.27
CA ALA A 59 12.66 10.31 -23.60
C ALA A 59 12.90 8.82 -23.96
N MET A 60 13.10 7.97 -22.95
CA MET A 60 13.30 6.52 -23.09
C MET A 60 12.00 5.72 -22.90
N SER A 61 10.85 6.35 -22.66
CA SER A 61 9.61 5.69 -22.24
C SER A 61 9.20 4.54 -23.17
N SER A 62 9.33 4.73 -24.49
CA SER A 62 9.01 3.72 -25.50
C SER A 62 9.94 2.50 -25.51
N ARG A 63 11.11 2.58 -24.86
CA ARG A 63 12.11 1.51 -24.77
C ARG A 63 11.84 0.55 -23.62
N TYR A 64 11.16 0.99 -22.57
CA TYR A 64 10.78 0.15 -21.44
C TYR A 64 9.60 -0.76 -21.82
N ASN A 65 9.91 -1.98 -22.21
CA ASN A 65 8.97 -3.02 -22.63
C ASN A 65 9.06 -4.23 -21.67
N GLN A 66 8.47 -5.37 -22.05
CA GLN A 66 8.48 -6.60 -21.26
C GLN A 66 9.89 -7.10 -20.90
N ASP A 67 10.88 -6.89 -21.76
CA ASP A 67 12.25 -7.36 -21.53
C ASP A 67 12.99 -6.54 -20.47
N LEU A 68 12.46 -5.37 -20.10
CA LEU A 68 13.04 -4.46 -19.11
C LEU A 68 12.23 -4.41 -17.80
N ASP A 69 11.32 -5.36 -17.58
CA ASP A 69 10.65 -5.49 -16.29
C ASP A 69 11.66 -5.72 -15.16
N GLY A 70 11.50 -4.98 -14.07
CA GLY A 70 12.40 -5.01 -12.92
C GLY A 70 13.72 -4.24 -13.08
N VAL A 71 13.95 -3.54 -14.20
CA VAL A 71 15.18 -2.72 -14.36
C VAL A 71 15.24 -1.62 -13.31
N LEU A 72 16.39 -1.46 -12.67
CA LEU A 72 16.59 -0.55 -11.54
C LEU A 72 17.38 0.71 -11.97
N VAL A 73 16.91 1.88 -11.54
CA VAL A 73 17.57 3.18 -11.74
C VAL A 73 17.55 4.02 -10.47
N ASN A 74 18.48 4.96 -10.37
CA ASN A 74 18.46 6.02 -9.36
C ASN A 74 18.05 7.34 -10.02
N VAL A 75 16.85 7.82 -9.73
CA VAL A 75 16.35 9.11 -10.21
C VAL A 75 17.00 10.23 -9.40
N THR A 76 17.81 11.06 -10.06
CA THR A 76 18.57 12.14 -9.41
C THR A 76 17.98 13.53 -9.61
N GLN A 77 17.03 13.69 -10.53
CA GLN A 77 16.38 14.97 -10.80
C GLN A 77 14.91 14.77 -11.22
N ILE A 78 14.04 15.59 -10.64
CA ILE A 78 12.59 15.57 -10.88
C ILE A 78 12.20 16.65 -11.88
N THR A 79 11.33 16.28 -12.82
CA THR A 79 10.66 17.17 -13.76
C THR A 79 9.18 16.82 -13.79
N ASN A 80 8.32 17.77 -14.15
CA ASN A 80 6.91 17.45 -14.39
C ASN A 80 6.82 16.57 -15.64
N SER A 81 6.44 15.30 -15.46
CA SER A 81 6.15 14.40 -16.58
C SER A 81 4.65 14.32 -16.84
N THR A 82 4.30 14.16 -18.11
CA THR A 82 2.95 13.81 -18.59
C THR A 82 2.89 12.37 -19.12
N ASP A 83 4.02 11.66 -19.16
CA ASP A 83 4.08 10.28 -19.61
C ASP A 83 3.53 9.36 -18.51
N SER A 84 2.60 8.49 -18.89
CA SER A 84 1.94 7.54 -17.98
C SER A 84 2.89 6.65 -17.17
N LYS A 85 4.11 6.35 -17.67
CA LYS A 85 5.08 5.49 -17.00
C LYS A 85 5.81 6.19 -15.86
N THR A 86 6.08 7.49 -16.00
CA THR A 86 6.93 8.29 -15.10
C THR A 86 6.14 9.34 -14.33
N ILE A 87 4.84 9.51 -14.62
CA ILE A 87 3.96 10.49 -13.97
C ILE A 87 3.97 10.38 -12.44
N ASP A 88 4.18 9.19 -11.90
CA ASP A 88 4.19 8.91 -10.45
C ASP A 88 5.57 9.15 -9.78
N ILE A 89 6.61 9.50 -10.55
CA ILE A 89 7.94 9.80 -10.01
C ILE A 89 7.96 11.24 -9.47
N LYS A 90 7.70 11.40 -8.17
CA LYS A 90 7.62 12.72 -7.50
C LYS A 90 8.85 13.10 -6.68
N ASN A 91 9.73 12.15 -6.38
CA ASN A 91 10.92 12.37 -5.56
C ASN A 91 12.13 11.64 -6.13
N VAL A 92 13.31 12.18 -5.87
CA VAL A 92 14.58 11.49 -6.16
C VAL A 92 14.67 10.21 -5.34
N GLY A 93 15.35 9.19 -5.87
CA GLY A 93 15.47 7.90 -5.20
C GLY A 93 15.58 6.73 -6.16
N PHE A 94 15.50 5.53 -5.61
CA PHE A 94 15.61 4.29 -6.35
C PHE A 94 14.25 3.85 -6.90
N TYR A 95 14.21 3.50 -8.18
CA TYR A 95 12.99 3.05 -8.87
C TYR A 95 13.27 1.81 -9.70
N TYR A 96 12.31 0.89 -9.75
CA TYR A 96 12.28 -0.20 -10.71
C TYR A 96 11.12 -0.01 -11.71
N TYR A 97 11.29 -0.47 -12.94
CA TYR A 97 10.20 -0.50 -13.91
C TYR A 97 9.29 -1.70 -13.61
N ASP A 98 8.01 -1.45 -13.33
CA ASP A 98 6.96 -2.46 -13.24
C ASP A 98 6.25 -2.51 -14.59
N GLN A 99 6.57 -3.51 -15.41
CA GLN A 99 5.96 -3.67 -16.71
C GLN A 99 4.46 -4.04 -16.64
N PRO A 100 4.00 -4.95 -15.76
CA PRO A 100 2.56 -5.23 -15.60
C PRO A 100 1.70 -3.98 -15.39
N GLN A 101 2.20 -3.00 -14.65
CA GLN A 101 1.51 -1.72 -14.45
C GLN A 101 1.94 -0.61 -15.41
N SER A 102 2.98 -0.88 -16.22
CA SER A 102 3.64 0.09 -17.09
C SER A 102 4.01 1.37 -16.35
N LYS A 103 4.61 1.24 -15.16
CA LYS A 103 4.93 2.36 -14.28
C LYS A 103 6.26 2.18 -13.58
N TRP A 104 6.94 3.29 -13.28
CA TRP A 104 8.07 3.28 -12.37
C TRP A 104 7.60 3.24 -10.92
N LYS A 105 8.08 2.24 -10.18
CA LYS A 105 7.80 2.08 -8.76
C LYS A 105 9.03 2.36 -7.94
N ARG A 106 8.86 3.19 -6.92
CA ARG A 106 9.91 3.50 -5.95
C ARG A 106 10.23 2.25 -5.13
N THR A 107 11.50 2.00 -4.80
CA THR A 107 11.90 0.80 -4.02
C THR A 107 11.77 1.02 -2.51
N ASP A 108 11.91 2.25 -2.05
CA ASP A 108 11.76 2.64 -0.64
C ASP A 108 10.33 3.07 -0.30
N VAL A 109 9.34 2.53 -1.02
CA VAL A 109 7.94 2.71 -0.61
C VAL A 109 7.80 2.02 0.74
N ASN A 110 7.69 2.81 1.80
CA ASN A 110 7.23 2.34 3.10
C ASN A 110 5.79 1.83 2.90
N LEU A 111 5.63 0.55 2.56
CA LEU A 111 4.34 -0.12 2.41
C LEU A 111 3.60 -0.32 3.76
N GLY A 112 3.95 0.43 4.81
CA GLY A 112 3.47 0.12 6.15
C GLY A 112 3.70 1.12 7.27
N ASN A 113 4.13 2.36 7.00
CA ASN A 113 4.06 3.39 8.04
C ASN A 113 2.78 4.18 7.85
N GLY A 114 1.68 3.65 8.40
CA GLY A 114 0.40 4.35 8.53
C GLY A 114 0.56 5.58 9.42
N SER A 115 1.18 6.64 8.89
CA SER A 115 1.22 7.95 9.53
C SER A 115 -0.20 8.53 9.47
N PHE A 116 -0.95 8.37 10.53
CA PHE A 116 -2.23 9.04 10.68
C PHE A 116 -1.99 10.48 11.16
N THR A 117 -2.07 11.45 10.24
CA THR A 117 -2.14 12.86 10.59
C THR A 117 -3.63 13.27 10.67
N PRO A 118 -4.16 13.59 11.86
CA PRO A 118 -5.57 13.93 11.99
C PRO A 118 -5.86 15.30 11.34
N ASN A 119 -6.78 15.30 10.38
CA ASN A 119 -7.52 16.47 9.95
C ASN A 119 -8.89 16.44 10.63
N ILE A 120 -9.04 17.26 11.68
CA ILE A 120 -10.11 17.18 12.67
C ILE A 120 -11.28 18.08 12.28
N ILE A 121 -12.50 17.56 12.42
CA ILE A 121 -13.73 18.35 12.49
C ILE A 121 -14.53 18.01 13.74
N LYS A 122 -15.09 19.04 14.37
CA LYS A 122 -16.06 18.91 15.46
C LYS A 122 -17.47 19.09 14.91
N MET A 123 -18.37 18.19 15.24
CA MET A 123 -19.72 18.15 14.71
C MET A 123 -20.76 18.02 15.84
N ALA A 124 -21.68 18.97 15.92
CA ALA A 124 -22.86 18.85 16.77
C ALA A 124 -23.74 17.71 16.23
N VAL A 125 -24.21 16.83 17.12
CA VAL A 125 -25.13 15.75 16.72
C VAL A 125 -26.57 16.11 17.10
N SER A 126 -27.42 16.23 16.08
CA SER A 126 -28.89 16.28 16.19
C SER A 126 -29.53 14.97 15.71
N LYS A 127 -30.86 14.85 15.81
CA LYS A 127 -31.64 13.61 15.61
C LYS A 127 -31.34 12.82 14.32
N ASN A 128 -30.70 13.39 13.29
CA ASN A 128 -30.27 12.69 12.07
C ASN A 128 -29.08 13.39 11.40
N THR A 129 -27.87 13.26 11.96
CA THR A 129 -26.70 13.99 11.46
C THR A 129 -26.10 13.31 10.23
N LYS A 130 -25.96 14.04 9.12
CA LYS A 130 -25.30 13.59 7.87
C LYS A 130 -23.98 14.34 7.67
N TRP A 131 -22.98 13.66 7.13
CA TRP A 131 -21.61 14.16 7.09
C TRP A 131 -20.84 13.77 5.82
N SER A 132 -21.57 13.44 4.75
CA SER A 132 -21.03 13.08 3.43
C SER A 132 -20.22 14.20 2.76
N ASN A 133 -20.43 15.47 3.13
CA ASN A 133 -19.74 16.60 2.51
C ASN A 133 -18.35 16.90 3.12
N TYR A 134 -17.96 16.17 4.17
CA TYR A 134 -16.73 16.41 4.93
C TYR A 134 -15.58 15.49 4.51
N VAL A 135 -15.46 15.20 3.20
CA VAL A 135 -14.51 14.21 2.63
C VAL A 135 -13.03 14.54 2.81
N ASN A 136 -12.73 15.78 3.18
CA ASN A 136 -11.36 16.26 3.42
C ASN A 136 -10.88 15.94 4.85
N TYR A 137 -11.80 15.64 5.77
CA TYR A 137 -11.49 15.30 7.16
C TYR A 137 -11.33 13.78 7.31
N ASN A 138 -10.52 13.38 8.28
CA ASN A 138 -10.29 11.96 8.61
C ASN A 138 -10.46 11.68 10.11
N TYR A 139 -10.75 12.71 10.91
CA TYR A 139 -11.04 12.60 12.33
C TYR A 139 -12.29 13.43 12.64
N PHE A 140 -13.33 12.76 13.13
CA PHE A 140 -14.64 13.34 13.38
C PHE A 140 -14.95 13.24 14.86
N GLU A 141 -15.07 14.39 15.51
CA GLU A 141 -15.43 14.49 16.92
C GLU A 141 -16.88 14.96 17.04
N PHE A 142 -17.73 14.05 17.47
CA PHE A 142 -19.15 14.30 17.68
C PHE A 142 -19.38 14.83 19.09
N TYR A 143 -20.08 15.97 19.22
CA TYR A 143 -20.40 16.59 20.52
C TYR A 143 -21.90 16.88 20.65
N GLU A 144 -22.31 17.23 21.87
CA GLU A 144 -23.71 17.36 22.26
C GLU A 144 -24.44 18.55 21.60
N ASP A 145 -25.66 18.29 21.11
CA ASP A 145 -26.72 19.28 20.87
C ASP A 145 -28.04 18.80 21.52
N GLY A 146 -27.98 18.56 22.83
CA GLY A 146 -29.17 18.35 23.68
C GLY A 146 -29.95 17.04 23.54
N SER A 147 -29.59 16.11 22.64
CA SER A 147 -30.27 14.80 22.50
C SER A 147 -29.34 13.59 22.63
N PHE A 148 -29.62 12.76 23.63
CA PHE A 148 -29.01 11.44 23.84
C PHE A 148 -29.60 10.41 22.85
N ASN A 149 -28.81 9.41 22.44
CA ASN A 149 -29.20 8.38 21.45
C ASN A 149 -29.46 8.94 20.04
N SER A 150 -28.74 9.99 19.66
CA SER A 150 -28.85 10.57 18.31
C SER A 150 -28.21 9.64 17.26
N THR A 151 -28.77 9.68 16.05
CA THR A 151 -28.30 8.87 14.92
C THR A 151 -27.33 9.67 14.03
N ILE A 152 -26.17 9.07 13.75
CA ILE A 152 -25.19 9.52 12.76
C ILE A 152 -25.34 8.62 11.53
N ASN A 153 -25.74 9.21 10.40
CA ASN A 153 -25.89 8.47 9.16
C ASN A 153 -24.52 8.29 8.50
N MET A 154 -24.02 7.06 8.43
CA MET A 154 -22.78 6.77 7.74
C MET A 154 -22.93 7.11 6.24
N PRO A 155 -21.98 7.84 5.63
CA PRO A 155 -22.02 8.09 4.20
C PRO A 155 -21.76 6.81 3.42
N ALA A 156 -22.20 6.77 2.16
CA ALA A 156 -21.87 5.66 1.26
C ALA A 156 -20.34 5.45 1.20
N PRO A 157 -19.84 4.20 1.18
CA PRO A 157 -18.40 3.93 1.26
C PRO A 157 -17.59 4.64 0.18
N ASN A 158 -18.14 4.80 -1.03
CA ASN A 158 -17.50 5.50 -2.14
C ASN A 158 -17.12 6.96 -1.84
N VAL A 159 -17.80 7.62 -0.91
CA VAL A 159 -17.49 8.98 -0.44
C VAL A 159 -16.10 9.04 0.22
N PHE A 160 -15.67 7.95 0.85
CA PHE A 160 -14.39 7.80 1.52
C PHE A 160 -13.56 6.63 0.95
N ALA A 161 -13.68 6.37 -0.36
CA ALA A 161 -12.99 5.24 -0.99
C ALA A 161 -11.48 5.22 -0.71
N ASN A 162 -10.99 4.07 -0.26
CA ASN A 162 -9.60 3.82 0.16
C ASN A 162 -9.10 4.73 1.29
N LYS A 163 -9.99 5.22 2.16
CA LYS A 163 -9.64 6.05 3.31
C LYS A 163 -9.95 5.36 4.63
N THR A 164 -9.11 5.67 5.62
CA THR A 164 -9.35 5.36 7.02
C THR A 164 -9.80 6.63 7.75
N ILE A 165 -10.88 6.52 8.51
CA ILE A 165 -11.46 7.60 9.31
C ILE A 165 -11.53 7.21 10.78
N TYR A 166 -11.54 8.21 11.64
CA TYR A 166 -11.74 8.08 13.07
C TYR A 166 -13.02 8.78 13.49
N LEU A 167 -13.83 8.09 14.29
CA LEU A 167 -15.09 8.57 14.82
C LEU A 167 -15.00 8.60 16.34
N ARG A 168 -15.00 9.80 16.92
CA ARG A 168 -14.95 10.02 18.36
C ARG A 168 -16.31 10.49 18.84
N ASN A 169 -16.90 9.76 19.77
CA ASN A 169 -18.05 10.24 20.52
C ASN A 169 -17.56 11.01 21.75
N ASN A 170 -17.70 12.32 21.69
CA ASN A 170 -17.48 13.25 22.79
C ASN A 170 -18.81 13.79 23.35
N ALA A 171 -19.95 13.18 22.99
CA ALA A 171 -21.22 13.38 23.66
C ALA A 171 -21.29 12.53 24.94
N GLY A 172 -22.06 12.99 25.93
CA GLY A 172 -22.25 12.32 27.21
C GLY A 172 -23.11 11.05 27.13
N GLY A 173 -23.79 10.80 26.00
CA GLY A 173 -24.58 9.58 25.76
C GLY A 173 -24.14 8.80 24.54
N ASN A 174 -24.81 7.66 24.31
CA ASN A 174 -24.53 6.80 23.17
C ASN A 174 -25.03 7.45 21.88
N LEU A 175 -24.29 7.23 20.80
CA LEU A 175 -24.68 7.59 19.44
C LEU A 175 -24.92 6.31 18.65
N MET A 176 -25.88 6.34 17.74
CA MET A 176 -26.15 5.25 16.82
C MET A 176 -25.53 5.58 15.46
N LEU A 177 -24.60 4.76 14.98
CA LEU A 177 -24.15 4.83 13.60
C LEU A 177 -25.14 4.04 12.76
N ASP A 178 -25.88 4.73 11.90
CA ASP A 178 -26.80 4.12 10.96
C ASP A 178 -26.07 3.80 9.65
N CYS A 179 -26.00 2.50 9.35
CA CYS A 179 -25.38 1.93 8.15
C CYS A 179 -26.43 1.40 7.15
N THR A 180 -27.69 1.83 7.26
CA THR A 180 -28.87 1.30 6.52
C THR A 180 -28.70 1.27 4.99
N ASP A 181 -27.86 2.13 4.43
CA ASP A 181 -27.57 2.13 2.99
C ASP A 181 -26.61 1.01 2.53
N LYS A 182 -26.44 -0.03 3.36
CA LYS A 182 -25.77 -1.33 3.08
C LYS A 182 -24.30 -1.20 2.71
N THR A 183 -23.38 -1.53 3.63
CA THR A 183 -22.04 -2.15 3.41
C THR A 183 -20.99 -1.90 4.52
N ASP A 184 -21.39 -1.51 5.74
CA ASP A 184 -21.13 -2.24 7.03
C ASP A 184 -20.34 -1.60 8.20
N PHE A 185 -20.95 -1.63 9.41
CA PHE A 185 -20.52 -2.41 10.60
C PHE A 185 -21.71 -2.84 11.45
N PRO A 186 -21.62 -3.96 12.20
CA PRO A 186 -21.01 -5.24 11.91
C PRO A 186 -22.08 -6.33 11.78
N ASP A 187 -21.78 -7.34 10.98
CA ASP A 187 -22.22 -8.71 11.26
C ASP A 187 -21.52 -9.20 12.55
N THR A 188 -22.25 -9.81 13.47
CA THR A 188 -21.65 -10.38 14.69
C THR A 188 -21.04 -11.72 14.34
N ILE A 189 -19.72 -11.86 14.42
CA ILE A 189 -19.09 -13.18 14.47
C ILE A 189 -19.27 -13.70 15.90
N ASN A 190 -20.17 -14.64 16.09
CA ASN A 190 -20.34 -15.37 17.33
C ASN A 190 -19.08 -16.19 17.66
N PRO A 191 -18.89 -16.63 18.90
CA PRO A 191 -17.75 -17.47 19.29
C PRO A 191 -17.60 -18.77 18.49
N ASP A 192 -18.67 -19.22 17.84
CA ASP A 192 -18.74 -20.38 16.96
C ASP A 192 -18.50 -20.03 15.47
N ASN A 193 -18.02 -18.82 15.17
CA ASN A 193 -17.88 -18.24 13.84
C ASN A 193 -19.20 -18.10 13.05
N SER A 194 -20.36 -18.28 13.68
CA SER A 194 -21.62 -17.97 13.02
C SER A 194 -21.83 -16.46 12.93
N VAL A 195 -22.47 -16.04 11.84
CA VAL A 195 -22.65 -14.65 11.49
C VAL A 195 -24.08 -14.25 11.84
N THR A 196 -24.26 -13.50 12.93
CA THR A 196 -25.57 -12.93 13.30
C THR A 196 -25.60 -11.45 12.95
N GLN A 197 -26.38 -11.11 11.93
CA GLN A 197 -26.64 -9.72 11.57
C GLN A 197 -27.33 -9.07 12.76
N ASN A 198 -26.74 -8.01 13.32
CA ASN A 198 -27.37 -7.25 14.39
C ASN A 198 -28.46 -6.37 13.75
N ILE A 199 -29.60 -6.99 13.45
CA ILE A 199 -30.77 -6.30 12.93
C ILE A 199 -31.40 -5.56 14.11
N GLY A 200 -31.20 -4.24 14.18
CA GLY A 200 -31.92 -3.41 15.14
C GLY A 200 -33.44 -3.52 14.95
N LEU A 201 -34.22 -3.12 15.97
CA LEU A 201 -35.68 -3.05 15.87
C LEU A 201 -36.08 -2.22 14.63
N GLY A 202 -36.61 -2.88 13.60
CA GLY A 202 -37.01 -2.24 12.33
C GLY A 202 -36.14 -2.56 11.10
N GLY A 203 -35.20 -3.50 11.17
CA GLY A 203 -34.47 -3.95 9.96
C GLY A 203 -33.19 -3.17 9.63
N LEU A 204 -32.79 -2.22 10.50
CA LEU A 204 -31.66 -1.34 10.27
C LEU A 204 -30.39 -1.90 10.94
N LEU A 205 -29.29 -1.97 10.20
CA LEU A 205 -27.97 -2.34 10.71
C LEU A 205 -27.38 -1.11 11.42
N SER A 206 -27.34 -1.11 12.74
CA SER A 206 -26.83 0.02 13.53
C SER A 206 -25.73 -0.39 14.50
N TYR A 207 -24.67 0.42 14.58
CA TYR A 207 -23.57 0.24 15.55
C TYR A 207 -23.65 1.30 16.65
N SER A 208 -23.63 0.88 17.92
CA SER A 208 -23.60 1.81 19.05
C SER A 208 -22.19 2.32 19.31
N LEU A 209 -22.00 3.63 19.15
CA LEU A 209 -20.79 4.35 19.55
C LEU A 209 -21.01 4.96 20.94
N TYR A 210 -20.45 4.32 21.97
CA TYR A 210 -20.65 4.71 23.37
C TYR A 210 -20.07 6.08 23.71
N GLY A 211 -20.63 6.73 24.74
CA GLY A 211 -20.11 8.00 25.25
C GLY A 211 -18.62 7.90 25.58
N SER A 212 -17.84 8.92 25.23
CA SER A 212 -16.38 8.96 25.42
C SER A 212 -15.59 7.82 24.75
N SER A 213 -16.17 7.12 23.77
CA SER A 213 -15.50 6.08 22.98
C SER A 213 -15.08 6.56 21.59
N ALA A 214 -14.22 5.81 20.92
CA ALA A 214 -13.87 6.04 19.53
C ALA A 214 -13.80 4.74 18.76
N ILE A 215 -14.02 4.83 17.45
CA ILE A 215 -13.78 3.74 16.50
C ILE A 215 -12.95 4.23 15.33
N GLN A 216 -12.30 3.27 14.66
CA GLN A 216 -11.61 3.46 13.40
C GLN A 216 -12.30 2.64 12.32
N ALA A 217 -12.64 3.28 11.21
CA ALA A 217 -13.30 2.66 10.07
C ALA A 217 -12.48 2.86 8.80
N TYR A 218 -12.38 1.82 7.97
CA TYR A 218 -11.79 1.89 6.64
C TYR A 218 -12.87 1.70 5.58
N SER A 219 -12.80 2.42 4.47
CA SER A 219 -13.64 2.16 3.30
C SER A 219 -12.80 1.68 2.12
N ASP A 220 -13.20 0.58 1.47
CA ASP A 220 -12.62 0.14 0.19
C ASP A 220 -13.31 0.79 -1.02
N GLY A 221 -14.28 1.68 -0.78
CA GLY A 221 -15.12 2.33 -1.78
C GLY A 221 -16.42 1.60 -2.10
N ASN A 222 -16.54 0.33 -1.73
CA ASN A 222 -17.75 -0.49 -1.85
C ASN A 222 -18.32 -0.87 -0.49
N ARG A 223 -17.50 -0.90 0.56
CA ARG A 223 -17.82 -1.31 1.93
C ARG A 223 -17.02 -0.55 2.98
N TRP A 224 -17.56 -0.52 4.19
CA TRP A 224 -16.92 -0.08 5.43
C TRP A 224 -16.37 -1.32 6.21
N TYR A 225 -15.17 -1.21 6.81
CA TYR A 225 -14.43 -2.22 7.61
C TYR A 225 -13.96 -1.70 8.99
N LEU A 226 -14.30 -2.41 10.10
CA LEU A 226 -14.16 -1.88 11.46
C LEU A 226 -12.78 -2.30 11.84
N MET A 227 -11.88 -1.34 11.85
CA MET A 227 -10.48 -1.63 12.02
C MET A 227 -10.14 -1.77 13.51
N SER A 228 -10.78 -0.95 14.35
CA SER A 228 -10.61 -0.98 15.80
C SER A 228 -11.71 -0.21 16.54
N GLY A 229 -11.89 -0.53 17.82
CA GLY A 229 -12.91 0.07 18.69
C GLY A 229 -13.76 -0.99 19.40
N GLN A 230 -14.36 -0.62 20.54
CA GLN A 230 -15.03 -1.58 21.41
C GLN A 230 -16.51 -1.78 21.02
N LYS A 231 -16.87 -3.01 20.68
CA LYS A 231 -18.24 -3.53 20.66
C LYS A 231 -18.48 -4.18 22.03
N THR A 232 -19.05 -3.48 23.01
CA THR A 232 -19.44 -4.13 24.27
C THR A 232 -20.70 -4.94 24.06
N PHE A 233 -20.66 -6.19 24.53
CA PHE A 233 -21.75 -7.16 24.60
C PHE A 233 -22.83 -6.75 25.60
#